data_AF-A0A7V3W3G6-F1
#
_entry.id   AF-A0A7V3W3G6-F1
#
_cell.length_a   1.000
_cell.length_b   1.000
_cell.length_c   1.000
_cell.angle_alpha   90.00
_cell.angle_beta   90.00
_cell.angle_gamma   90.00
#
_symmetry.space_group_name_H-M   'P 1'
#
loop_
_entity.id
_entity.type
_entity.pdbx_description
1 polymer ?
#
loop_
_entity_poly.entity_id
_entity_poly.type
_entity_poly.pdbx_seq_one_letter_code
_entity_poly.pdbx_strand_id
1 'polypeptide(L)'
;SLPPGLEKEIGRSFLTLNQVFLGYWMAELLKQEGDADFGVINTGGVRSEVYHGRITVADIYQVMPFNDRLAVFDIEGKDLLAAKRLRYFYFSRGPRIISGKSYRVASLDYLVRINDFPGAKNIQFRNDLLRDKMIERVKADRGFRRFWKR
;
A
#
# COMPACT_ATOMS: atom_id res chain seq x y z
N SER A 1 23.34 -6.04 5.49
CA SER A 1 22.92 -7.00 6.53
C SER A 1 21.41 -6.89 6.69
N LEU A 2 20.73 -7.98 7.06
CA LEU A 2 19.34 -7.90 7.49
C LEU A 2 19.25 -6.98 8.73
N PRO A 3 18.19 -6.17 8.86
CA PRO A 3 18.05 -5.28 9.99
C PRO A 3 17.88 -6.08 11.29
N PRO A 4 18.37 -5.56 12.42
CA PRO A 4 18.17 -6.22 13.71
C PRO A 4 16.67 -6.28 14.07
N GLY A 5 16.27 -7.31 14.83
CA GLY A 5 14.91 -7.40 15.38
C GLY A 5 13.86 -8.04 14.46
N LEU A 6 14.27 -8.75 13.40
CA LEU A 6 13.34 -9.47 12.52
C LEU A 6 12.42 -10.44 13.27
N GLU A 7 12.94 -11.11 14.30
CA GLU A 7 12.19 -12.08 15.13
C GLU A 7 11.15 -11.45 16.07
N LYS A 8 11.12 -10.12 16.18
CA LYS A 8 10.26 -9.44 17.15
C LYS A 8 8.79 -9.58 16.78
N GLU A 9 7.98 -10.11 17.69
CA GLU A 9 6.52 -10.08 17.59
C GLU A 9 6.00 -8.63 17.62
N ILE A 10 5.20 -8.27 16.62
CA ILE A 10 4.58 -6.95 16.48
C ILE A 10 3.04 -7.03 16.47
N GLY A 11 2.46 -8.23 16.42
CA GLY A 11 1.02 -8.40 16.47
C GLY A 11 0.61 -9.86 16.32
N ARG A 12 -0.69 -10.11 16.23
CA ARG A 12 -1.25 -11.43 15.95
C ARG A 12 -2.34 -11.37 14.89
N SER A 13 -2.44 -12.44 14.10
CA SER A 13 -3.57 -12.67 13.21
C SER A 13 -4.34 -13.91 13.66
N PHE A 14 -5.66 -13.84 13.62
CA PHE A 14 -6.52 -15.01 13.88
C PHE A 14 -6.83 -15.80 12.60
N LEU A 15 -6.37 -15.33 11.45
CA LEU A 15 -6.57 -15.93 10.13
C LEU A 15 -5.27 -15.88 9.32
N THR A 16 -5.09 -16.80 8.38
CA THR A 16 -4.08 -16.63 7.32
C THR A 16 -4.55 -15.54 6.36
N LEU A 17 -3.68 -14.58 6.06
CA LEU A 17 -3.94 -13.44 5.20
C LEU A 17 -3.21 -13.64 3.87
N ASN A 18 -3.99 -13.88 2.82
CA ASN A 18 -3.45 -14.06 1.47
C ASN A 18 -2.99 -12.73 0.83
N GLN A 19 -2.27 -12.84 -0.28
CA GLN A 19 -1.72 -11.67 -0.98
C GLN A 19 -2.80 -10.67 -1.43
N VAL A 20 -3.99 -11.15 -1.81
CA VAL A 20 -5.09 -10.28 -2.24
C VAL A 20 -5.57 -9.40 -1.09
N PHE A 21 -5.78 -9.99 0.10
CA PHE A 21 -6.15 -9.23 1.28
C PHE A 21 -5.07 -8.22 1.65
N LEU A 22 -3.80 -8.65 1.69
CA LEU A 22 -2.67 -7.80 2.04
C LEU A 22 -2.50 -6.66 1.03
N GLY A 23 -2.69 -6.91 -0.26
CA GLY A 23 -2.60 -5.89 -1.30
C GLY A 23 -3.66 -4.80 -1.16
N TYR A 24 -4.92 -5.16 -0.92
CA TYR A 24 -5.96 -4.16 -0.61
C TYR A 24 -5.69 -3.45 0.71
N TRP A 25 -5.16 -4.14 1.71
CA TRP A 25 -4.80 -3.53 2.99
C TRP A 25 -3.66 -2.51 2.82
N MET A 26 -2.62 -2.85 2.03
CA MET A 26 -1.51 -1.94 1.72
C MET A 26 -1.98 -0.73 0.92
N ALA A 27 -2.92 -0.92 -0.02
CA ALA A 27 -3.53 0.19 -0.75
C ALA A 27 -4.29 1.14 0.20
N GLU A 28 -5.06 0.63 1.15
CA GLU A 28 -5.70 1.46 2.17
C GLU A 28 -4.70 2.16 3.09
N LEU A 29 -3.61 1.49 3.47
CA LEU A 29 -2.54 2.12 4.26
C LEU A 29 -1.92 3.29 3.48
N LEU A 30 -1.55 3.09 2.21
CA LEU A 30 -1.01 4.14 1.35
C LEU A 30 -1.95 5.35 1.29
N LYS A 31 -3.25 5.10 1.10
CA LYS A 31 -4.27 6.15 1.11
C LYS A 31 -4.21 7.00 2.39
N GLN A 32 -4.13 6.35 3.55
CA GLN A 32 -4.09 7.02 4.85
C GLN A 32 -2.79 7.79 5.05
N GLU A 33 -1.64 7.17 4.79
CA GLU A 33 -0.34 7.81 4.96
C GLU A 33 -0.16 9.01 4.00
N GLY A 34 -0.72 8.92 2.79
CA GLY A 34 -0.66 9.98 1.78
C GLY A 34 -1.71 11.08 1.91
N ASP A 35 -2.68 10.94 2.83
CA ASP A 35 -3.89 11.77 2.91
C ASP A 35 -4.52 11.96 1.52
N ALA A 36 -4.88 10.83 0.90
CA ALA A 36 -5.25 10.75 -0.51
C ALA A 36 -6.68 10.22 -0.71
N ASP A 37 -7.25 10.47 -1.89
CA ASP A 37 -8.54 9.90 -2.28
C ASP A 37 -8.44 8.39 -2.47
N PHE A 38 -7.31 7.95 -3.03
CA PHE A 38 -6.98 6.56 -3.27
C PHE A 38 -5.54 6.25 -2.90
N GLY A 39 -5.31 5.04 -2.42
CA GLY A 39 -4.01 4.40 -2.43
C GLY A 39 -3.98 3.31 -3.50
N VAL A 40 -2.85 3.19 -4.19
CA VAL A 40 -2.68 2.24 -5.29
C VAL A 40 -1.34 1.55 -5.15
N ILE A 41 -1.33 0.22 -5.32
CA ILE A 41 -0.10 -0.58 -5.37
C ILE A 41 -0.25 -1.69 -6.40
N ASN A 42 0.82 -2.05 -7.10
CA ASN A 42 0.83 -3.16 -8.04
C ASN A 42 0.76 -4.51 -7.29
N THR A 43 0.09 -5.50 -7.89
CA THR A 43 -0.08 -6.85 -7.32
C THR A 43 1.26 -7.52 -7.04
N GLY A 44 2.25 -7.30 -7.91
CA GLY A 44 3.60 -7.85 -7.76
C GLY A 44 4.40 -7.32 -6.56
N GLY A 45 3.94 -6.23 -5.92
CA GLY A 45 4.54 -5.69 -4.70
C GLY A 45 4.29 -6.56 -3.45
N VAL A 46 3.28 -7.43 -3.49
CA VAL A 46 2.94 -8.34 -2.39
C VAL A 46 3.57 -9.71 -2.66
N ARG A 47 4.51 -10.14 -1.82
CA ARG A 47 5.38 -11.29 -2.13
C ARG A 47 5.14 -12.53 -1.28
N SER A 48 4.42 -12.39 -0.17
CA SER A 48 4.11 -13.50 0.75
C SER A 48 2.73 -13.33 1.39
N GLU A 49 2.28 -14.38 2.03
CA GLU A 49 1.13 -14.39 2.93
C GLU A 49 1.58 -14.12 4.38
N VAL A 50 0.62 -13.84 5.26
CA VAL A 50 0.85 -13.84 6.71
C VAL A 50 0.03 -14.96 7.31
N TYR A 51 0.70 -15.97 7.88
CA TYR A 51 0.02 -17.10 8.50
C TYR A 51 -0.66 -16.70 9.81
N HIS A 52 -1.69 -17.46 10.19
CA HIS A 52 -2.35 -17.30 11.48
C HIS A 52 -1.35 -17.43 12.65
N GLY A 53 -1.59 -16.71 13.74
CA GLY A 53 -0.75 -16.70 14.93
C GLY A 53 0.10 -15.43 15.05
N ARG A 54 1.37 -15.61 15.45
CA ARG A 54 2.34 -14.54 15.71
C ARG A 54 2.71 -13.83 14.40
N ILE A 55 2.69 -12.51 14.41
CA ILE A 55 3.22 -11.67 13.33
C ILE A 55 4.52 -11.03 13.81
N THR A 56 5.58 -11.19 13.04
CA THR A 56 6.91 -10.66 13.29
C THR A 56 7.28 -9.56 12.30
N VAL A 57 8.36 -8.84 12.59
CA VAL A 57 8.98 -7.93 11.62
C VAL A 57 9.41 -8.69 10.36
N ALA A 58 9.96 -9.91 10.51
CA ALA A 58 10.36 -10.76 9.39
C ALA A 58 9.21 -11.04 8.42
N ASP A 59 8.00 -11.29 8.93
CA ASP A 59 6.82 -11.53 8.10
C ASP A 59 6.51 -10.31 7.23
N ILE A 60 6.64 -9.09 7.76
CA ILE A 60 6.44 -7.87 6.97
C ILE A 60 7.52 -7.69 5.89
N TYR A 61 8.77 -8.06 6.19
CA TYR A 61 9.85 -8.10 5.18
C TYR A 61 9.59 -9.13 4.08
N GLN A 62 8.99 -10.28 4.40
CA GLN A 62 8.60 -11.28 3.41
C GLN A 62 7.43 -10.80 2.55
N VAL A 63 6.47 -10.07 3.12
CA VAL A 63 5.33 -9.51 2.38
C VAL A 63 5.78 -8.39 1.43
N MET A 64 6.60 -7.44 1.90
CA MET A 64 7.07 -6.27 1.15
C MET A 64 8.60 -6.14 1.24
N PRO A 65 9.37 -6.91 0.45
CA PRO A 65 10.84 -6.95 0.55
C PRO A 65 11.53 -5.72 -0.07
N PHE A 66 10.80 -4.94 -0.87
CA PHE A 66 11.34 -3.80 -1.60
C PHE A 66 11.54 -2.57 -0.70
N ASN A 67 12.44 -1.69 -1.12
CA ASN A 67 12.67 -0.40 -0.45
C ASN A 67 11.87 0.72 -1.13
N ASP A 68 10.65 0.41 -1.56
CA ASP A 68 9.78 1.37 -2.23
C ASP A 68 9.27 2.41 -1.22
N ARG A 69 9.32 3.66 -1.64
CA ARG A 69 8.90 4.81 -0.84
C ARG A 69 7.55 5.31 -1.27
N LEU A 70 6.90 6.06 -0.40
CA LEU A 70 5.63 6.70 -0.70
C LEU A 70 5.81 7.82 -1.73
N ALA A 71 4.91 7.87 -2.70
CA ALA A 71 4.72 9.00 -3.61
C ALA A 71 3.26 9.45 -3.57
N VAL A 72 3.04 10.76 -3.53
CA VAL A 72 1.69 11.35 -3.59
C VAL A 72 1.61 12.29 -4.78
N PHE A 73 0.57 12.19 -5.58
CA PHE A 73 0.41 12.97 -6.80
C PHE A 73 -1.06 13.21 -7.13
N ASP A 74 -1.33 14.17 -8.00
CA ASP A 74 -2.64 14.42 -8.56
C ASP A 74 -2.74 13.79 -9.95
N ILE A 75 -3.89 13.20 -10.28
CA ILE A 75 -4.15 12.60 -11.59
C ILE A 75 -5.59 12.85 -12.04
N GLU A 76 -5.81 12.99 -13.35
CA GLU A 76 -7.16 13.13 -13.89
C GLU A 76 -7.92 11.80 -13.81
N GLY A 77 -9.22 11.86 -13.52
CA GLY A 77 -10.07 10.68 -13.39
C GLY A 77 -10.10 9.80 -14.64
N LYS A 78 -9.91 10.36 -15.84
CA LYS A 78 -9.82 9.57 -17.08
C LYS A 78 -8.60 8.63 -17.07
N ASP A 79 -7.46 9.13 -16.62
CA ASP A 79 -6.19 8.40 -16.59
C ASP A 79 -6.18 7.42 -15.41
N LEU A 80 -6.77 7.82 -14.28
CA LEU A 80 -6.99 6.94 -13.13
C LEU A 80 -7.92 5.76 -13.47
N LEU A 81 -8.99 6.01 -14.25
CA LEU A 81 -9.85 4.94 -14.76
C LEU A 81 -9.11 4.01 -15.72
N ALA A 82 -8.21 4.54 -16.56
CA ALA A 82 -7.37 3.74 -17.42
C ALA A 82 -6.45 2.83 -16.60
N ALA A 83 -5.74 3.38 -15.60
CA ALA A 83 -4.92 2.60 -14.67
C ALA A 83 -5.73 1.50 -13.96
N LYS A 84 -6.95 1.81 -13.50
CA LYS A 84 -7.84 0.85 -12.85
C LYS A 84 -8.24 -0.33 -13.75
N ARG A 85 -8.26 -0.16 -15.07
CA ARG A 85 -8.58 -1.23 -16.04
C ARG A 85 -7.42 -2.20 -16.28
N LEU A 86 -6.19 -1.87 -15.88
CA LEU A 86 -5.02 -2.72 -16.10
C LEU A 86 -5.01 -3.98 -15.23
N ARG A 87 -5.86 -4.06 -14.21
CA ARG A 87 -6.08 -5.22 -13.31
C ARG A 87 -4.87 -5.76 -12.54
N TYR A 88 -3.67 -5.22 -12.76
CA TYR A 88 -2.48 -5.52 -11.95
C TYR A 88 -2.28 -4.55 -10.78
N PHE A 89 -3.26 -3.68 -10.50
CA PHE A 89 -3.26 -2.80 -9.34
C PHE A 89 -4.32 -3.19 -8.32
N TYR A 90 -3.93 -3.16 -7.05
CA TYR A 90 -4.88 -3.03 -5.94
C TYR A 90 -5.20 -1.55 -5.74
N PHE A 91 -6.48 -1.23 -5.73
CA PHE A 91 -7.00 0.09 -5.41
C PHE A 91 -7.66 0.04 -4.04
N SER A 92 -7.34 1.01 -3.18
CA SER A 92 -8.11 1.25 -1.98
C SER A 92 -9.55 1.62 -2.32
N ARG A 93 -10.42 1.58 -1.31
CA ARG A 93 -11.73 2.23 -1.39
C ARG A 93 -11.55 3.73 -1.50
N GLY A 94 -12.47 4.36 -2.22
CA GLY A 94 -12.47 5.80 -2.45
C GLY A 94 -13.75 6.25 -3.13
N PRO A 95 -13.85 7.54 -3.49
CA PRO A 95 -15.02 8.09 -4.16
C PRO A 95 -15.26 7.44 -5.53
N ARG A 96 -16.42 7.72 -6.15
CA ARG A 96 -16.61 7.39 -7.56
C ARG A 96 -15.64 8.20 -8.42
N ILE A 97 -14.91 7.54 -9.31
CA ILE A 97 -14.00 8.20 -10.25
C ILE A 97 -14.81 8.77 -11.42
N ILE A 98 -14.62 10.05 -11.72
CA ILE A 98 -15.33 10.82 -12.74
C ILE A 98 -14.29 11.46 -13.67
N SER A 99 -14.46 11.27 -14.98
CA SER A 99 -13.61 11.92 -16.00
C SER A 99 -13.66 13.44 -15.86
N GLY A 100 -12.53 14.13 -16.05
CA GLY A 100 -12.43 15.58 -15.87
C GLY A 100 -12.31 16.07 -14.42
N LYS A 101 -12.45 15.21 -13.40
CA LYS A 101 -12.08 15.54 -12.02
C LYS A 101 -10.63 15.12 -11.74
N SER A 102 -9.95 15.89 -10.89
CA SER A 102 -8.63 15.50 -10.37
C SER A 102 -8.78 14.74 -9.05
N TYR A 103 -7.90 13.77 -8.83
CA TYR A 103 -7.86 12.95 -7.63
C TYR A 103 -6.44 12.91 -7.09
N ARG A 104 -6.30 12.98 -5.77
CA ARG A 104 -5.04 12.78 -5.07
C ARG A 104 -4.82 11.29 -4.85
N VAL A 105 -3.68 10.78 -5.27
CA VAL A 105 -3.34 9.36 -5.20
C VAL A 105 -2.02 9.18 -4.44
N ALA A 106 -2.02 8.25 -3.50
CA ALA A 106 -0.82 7.76 -2.84
C ALA A 106 -0.41 6.41 -3.45
N SER A 107 0.86 6.27 -3.80
CA SER A 107 1.41 5.07 -4.45
C SER A 107 2.86 4.86 -4.05
N LEU A 108 3.52 3.93 -4.74
CA LEU A 108 4.96 3.70 -4.65
C LEU A 108 5.71 4.60 -5.63
N ASP A 109 6.84 5.15 -5.20
CA ASP A 109 7.71 5.99 -6.02
C ASP A 109 8.22 5.25 -7.27
N TYR A 110 8.54 3.96 -7.13
CA TYR A 110 8.90 3.08 -8.24
C TYR A 110 7.88 3.14 -9.40
N LEU A 111 6.58 2.99 -9.09
CA LEU A 111 5.51 2.98 -10.09
C LEU A 111 5.41 4.33 -10.82
N VAL A 112 5.55 5.43 -10.08
CA VAL A 112 5.56 6.76 -10.68
C VAL A 112 6.78 6.95 -11.60
N ARG A 113 7.96 6.44 -11.21
CA ARG A 113 9.20 6.56 -11.99
C ARG A 113 9.18 5.76 -13.29
N ILE A 114 8.51 4.61 -13.32
CA ILE A 114 8.31 3.83 -14.55
C ILE A 114 7.12 4.32 -15.39
N ASN A 115 6.50 5.43 -14.99
CA ASN A 115 5.36 6.06 -15.67
C ASN A 115 4.10 5.17 -15.76
N ASP A 116 3.84 4.38 -14.72
CA ASP A 116 2.60 3.58 -14.60
C ASP A 116 1.35 4.45 -14.35
N PHE A 117 1.55 5.74 -14.06
CA PHE A 117 0.51 6.75 -13.88
C PHE A 117 0.72 7.90 -14.88
N PRO A 118 0.50 7.67 -16.19
CA PRO A 118 0.63 8.72 -17.18
C PRO A 118 -0.32 9.88 -16.85
N GLY A 119 0.19 11.10 -16.93
CA GLY A 119 -0.58 12.30 -16.59
C GLY A 119 -0.58 12.66 -15.09
N ALA A 120 0.17 11.95 -14.24
CA ALA A 120 0.43 12.38 -12.88
C ALA A 120 1.10 13.77 -12.83
N LYS A 121 0.62 14.61 -11.91
CA LYS A 121 1.07 15.99 -11.68
C LYS A 121 1.33 16.20 -10.18
N ASN A 122 2.02 17.29 -9.84
CA ASN A 122 2.28 17.69 -8.45
C ASN A 122 2.91 16.56 -7.61
N ILE A 123 3.83 15.81 -8.21
CA ILE A 123 4.39 14.60 -7.60
C ILE A 123 5.27 14.96 -6.41
N GLN A 124 4.97 14.37 -5.27
CA GLN A 124 5.71 14.48 -4.02
C GLN A 124 6.28 13.12 -3.66
N PHE A 125 7.58 12.94 -3.84
CA PHE A 125 8.31 11.78 -3.33
C PHE A 125 8.60 11.98 -1.85
N ARG A 126 8.22 11.00 -1.03
CA ARG A 126 8.48 11.02 0.42
C ARG A 126 9.64 10.10 0.75
N ASN A 127 10.24 10.35 1.93
CA ASN A 127 11.30 9.49 2.44
C ASN A 127 10.76 8.30 3.26
N ASP A 128 9.45 8.16 3.41
CA ASP A 128 8.86 7.03 4.13
C ASP A 128 8.89 5.76 3.27
N LEU A 129 9.44 4.67 3.82
CA LEU A 129 9.32 3.34 3.24
C LEU A 129 7.92 2.78 3.53
N LEU A 130 7.26 2.18 2.54
CA LEU A 130 5.97 1.54 2.78
C LEU A 130 6.09 0.45 3.84
N ARG A 131 7.14 -0.36 3.78
CA ARG A 131 7.38 -1.44 4.75
C ARG A 131 7.45 -0.93 6.20
N ASP A 132 8.09 0.22 6.43
CA ASP A 132 8.21 0.78 7.78
C ASP A 132 6.83 1.23 8.28
N LYS A 133 6.02 1.86 7.41
CA LYS A 133 4.62 2.20 7.72
C LYS A 133 3.76 0.97 7.99
N MET A 134 4.00 -0.14 7.29
CA MET A 134 3.33 -1.41 7.57
C MET A 134 3.67 -1.91 8.99
N ILE A 135 4.96 -1.89 9.37
CA ILE A 135 5.41 -2.32 10.71
C ILE A 135 4.80 -1.41 11.79
N GLU A 136 4.86 -0.10 11.60
CA GLU A 136 4.27 0.89 12.51
C GLU A 136 2.77 0.62 12.72
N ARG A 137 2.02 0.46 11.63
CA ARG A 137 0.56 0.23 11.69
C ARG A 137 0.22 -1.10 12.35
N VAL A 138 0.86 -2.21 11.93
CA VAL A 138 0.60 -3.54 12.51
C VAL A 138 0.90 -3.54 14.01
N LYS A 139 1.99 -2.88 14.43
CA LYS A 139 2.35 -2.74 15.84
C LYS A 139 1.33 -1.93 16.63
N ALA A 140 0.87 -0.80 16.08
CA ALA A 140 -0.14 0.05 16.72
C ALA A 140 -1.47 -0.71 16.89
N ASP A 141 -1.87 -1.46 15.88
CA ASP A 141 -3.13 -2.19 15.85
C ASP A 141 -3.09 -3.57 16.53
N ARG A 142 -1.87 -4.03 16.87
CA ARG A 142 -1.53 -5.39 17.32
C ARG A 142 -1.94 -6.48 16.32
N GLY A 143 -1.90 -6.19 15.03
CA GLY A 143 -2.28 -7.09 13.94
C GLY A 143 -2.79 -6.34 12.70
N PHE A 144 -3.22 -7.07 11.67
CA PHE A 144 -3.82 -6.48 10.47
C PHE A 144 -5.30 -6.19 10.71
N ARG A 145 -5.65 -4.91 10.92
CA ARG A 145 -7.05 -4.47 11.03
C ARG A 145 -7.59 -3.96 9.70
N ARG A 146 -8.88 -4.20 9.48
CA ARG A 146 -9.62 -3.57 8.37
C ARG A 146 -9.91 -2.12 8.73
N PHE A 147 -9.60 -1.19 7.83
CA PHE A 147 -9.78 0.25 8.02
C PHE A 147 -11.25 0.71 8.09
N TRP A 148 -12.20 -0.17 7.79
CA TRP A 148 -13.65 0.12 7.76
C TRP A 148 -14.45 -0.56 8.89
N LYS A 149 -13.79 -1.10 9.90
CA LYS A 149 -14.46 -1.44 11.16
C LYS A 149 -14.45 -0.19 12.05
N ARG A 150 -15.55 0.57 12.01
CA ARG A 150 -16.06 1.29 13.18
C ARG A 150 -17.06 0.37 13.86
#